data_AF-D6E8C8-F1
#
_entry.id   AF-D6E8C8-F1
#
_cell.length_a   1.000
_cell.length_b   1.000
_cell.length_c   1.000
_cell.angle_alpha   90.00
_cell.angle_beta   90.00
_cell.angle_gamma   90.00
#
_symmetry.space_group_name_H-M   'P 1'
#
loop_
_entity.id
_entity.type
_entity.pdbx_description
1 polymer ?
#
loop_
_entity_poly.entity_id
_entity_poly.type
_entity_poly.pdbx_seq_one_letter_code
_entity_poly.pdbx_strand_id
1 'polypeptide(L)'
;MQRKNKAMLAAAIGMVAIVVATTAVRCSIAHTAGQADTDPPAASVEQPAEQEGPETGTEAGEGPDEAAAVLEELRGSAWTAADGSGKTLAFREGSFVESDGASVSMTAFEVEGSGSSGAQRWLNVLLLKDGDAAGRSATIVLDEDDEVSSVACDGFSLSGRYVRTAMSGRTVEVTGLAEPYPSLVDGRTDELAAAISEWATGHAPTATSASFDGEVFVDIAGGRVSATFHLDDDASTIVTAVYRSGEFSVLG
;
A
#
# COMPACT_ATOMS: atom_id res chain seq x y z
N MET A 1 -40.34 -25.99 24.50
CA MET A 1 -39.66 -25.52 25.74
C MET A 1 -38.75 -24.35 25.37
N GLN A 2 -39.10 -23.14 25.78
CA GLN A 2 -38.23 -21.95 25.75
C GLN A 2 -37.10 -22.10 26.79
N ARG A 3 -35.90 -21.58 26.47
CA ARG A 3 -34.88 -21.01 27.38
C ARG A 3 -33.62 -20.72 26.52
N LYS A 4 -32.85 -19.64 26.65
CA LYS A 4 -32.89 -18.32 27.30
C LYS A 4 -31.65 -17.58 26.72
N ASN A 5 -31.78 -16.32 26.30
CA ASN A 5 -30.66 -15.45 25.91
C ASN A 5 -29.65 -15.26 27.04
N LYS A 6 -28.41 -14.89 26.70
CA LYS A 6 -27.59 -13.91 27.44
C LYS A 6 -26.45 -13.37 26.57
N ALA A 7 -26.57 -12.11 26.19
CA ALA A 7 -25.47 -11.27 25.75
C ALA A 7 -24.52 -11.00 26.93
N MET A 8 -23.22 -10.89 26.67
CA MET A 8 -22.27 -10.25 27.58
C MET A 8 -21.31 -9.39 26.76
N LEU A 9 -21.62 -8.09 26.79
CA LEU A 9 -20.81 -6.97 26.38
C LEU A 9 -19.73 -6.75 27.45
N ALA A 10 -18.46 -6.64 27.05
CA ALA A 10 -17.39 -6.14 27.91
C ALA A 10 -16.59 -5.11 27.13
N ALA A 11 -16.88 -3.83 27.38
CA ALA A 11 -16.10 -2.71 26.91
C ALA A 11 -15.02 -2.38 27.94
N ALA A 12 -13.75 -2.43 27.55
CA ALA A 12 -12.64 -1.97 28.38
C ALA A 12 -12.18 -0.59 27.87
N ILE A 13 -12.44 0.44 28.67
CA ILE A 13 -11.96 1.81 28.46
C ILE A 13 -10.57 1.89 29.11
N GLY A 14 -9.52 1.88 28.29
CA GLY A 14 -8.13 2.10 28.71
C GLY A 14 -7.70 3.54 28.47
N MET A 15 -7.28 4.21 29.53
CA MET A 15 -6.94 5.63 29.60
C MET A 15 -5.60 5.94 28.90
N VAL A 16 -5.61 6.79 27.86
CA VAL A 16 -4.40 7.26 27.16
C VAL A 16 -3.80 8.44 27.93
N ALA A 17 -2.56 8.29 28.41
CA ALA A 17 -1.75 9.39 28.90
C ALA A 17 -0.82 9.85 27.76
N ILE A 18 -1.14 10.98 27.13
CA ILE A 18 -0.28 11.63 26.15
C ILE A 18 0.72 12.49 26.92
N VAL A 19 2.01 12.11 26.89
CA VAL A 19 3.10 13.01 27.27
C VAL A 19 3.62 13.66 25.99
N VAL A 20 3.15 14.88 25.73
CA VAL A 20 3.76 15.77 24.73
C VAL A 20 4.96 16.44 25.39
N ALA A 21 6.17 16.07 24.96
CA ALA A 21 7.37 16.82 25.25
C ALA A 21 7.93 17.40 23.94
N THR A 22 7.55 18.62 23.63
CA THR A 22 8.19 19.47 22.63
C THR A 22 8.90 20.61 23.34
N THR A 23 10.22 20.67 23.23
CA THR A 23 10.95 21.94 23.25
C THR A 23 12.17 21.82 22.34
N ALA A 24 12.08 22.50 21.19
CA ALA A 24 13.21 22.88 20.37
C ALA A 24 13.96 24.03 21.03
N VAL A 25 15.29 23.98 21.06
CA VAL A 25 16.14 25.19 21.02
C VAL A 25 17.37 24.90 20.17
N ARG A 26 17.40 25.50 18.97
CA ARG A 26 18.63 25.84 18.24
C ARG A 26 19.02 27.27 18.63
N CYS A 27 20.28 27.50 19.00
CA CYS A 27 21.02 28.76 18.79
C CYS A 27 22.51 28.40 18.81
N SER A 28 23.21 28.43 17.68
CA SER A 28 23.93 29.58 17.10
C SER A 28 25.43 29.55 17.45
N ILE A 29 26.24 29.33 16.42
CA ILE A 29 27.69 29.52 16.39
C ILE A 29 28.02 30.99 16.63
N ALA A 30 28.99 31.27 17.50
CA ALA A 30 29.71 32.53 17.53
C ALA A 30 31.21 32.23 17.61
N HIS A 31 31.92 32.50 16.51
CA HIS A 31 33.36 32.72 16.50
C HIS A 31 33.71 33.88 17.43
N THR A 32 34.76 33.75 18.22
CA THR A 32 35.51 34.90 18.76
C THR A 32 36.99 34.59 18.65
N ALA A 33 37.68 35.41 17.87
CA ALA A 33 39.13 35.48 17.81
C ALA A 33 39.59 36.84 18.35
N GLY A 34 40.64 36.79 19.20
CA GLY A 34 41.57 37.88 19.53
C GLY A 34 41.36 38.55 20.89
N GLN A 35 42.37 38.92 21.68
CA GLN A 35 43.83 38.66 21.75
C GLN A 35 44.34 39.34 23.05
N ALA A 36 45.35 38.74 23.70
CA ALA A 36 46.54 39.38 24.35
C ALA A 36 46.86 38.97 25.82
N ASP A 37 47.98 38.23 25.92
CA ASP A 37 49.11 38.29 26.87
C ASP A 37 48.96 37.97 28.37
N THR A 38 49.57 36.87 28.85
CA THR A 38 50.94 36.83 29.48
C THR A 38 51.27 35.44 30.10
N ASP A 39 52.26 34.75 29.51
CA ASP A 39 53.23 33.70 29.96
C ASP A 39 52.92 32.43 30.85
N PRO A 40 53.69 31.31 30.68
CA PRO A 40 53.34 29.92 31.04
C PRO A 40 54.16 29.31 32.23
N PRO A 41 54.03 27.99 32.56
CA PRO A 41 54.83 26.95 31.89
C PRO A 41 54.18 25.54 31.69
N ALA A 42 54.62 24.90 30.60
CA ALA A 42 54.87 23.47 30.32
C ALA A 42 54.06 22.34 31.01
N ALA A 43 53.34 21.56 30.19
CA ALA A 43 53.46 20.09 30.13
C ALA A 43 52.83 19.56 28.84
N SER A 44 53.63 18.84 28.05
CA SER A 44 53.29 18.14 26.81
C SER A 44 52.38 16.93 27.07
N VAL A 45 51.32 16.74 26.26
CA VAL A 45 50.89 15.41 25.79
C VAL A 45 50.33 15.54 24.37
N GLU A 46 50.75 14.60 23.54
CA GLU A 46 50.53 14.41 22.11
C GLU A 46 49.08 14.45 21.62
N GLN A 47 48.96 14.99 20.41
CA GLN A 47 47.89 14.81 19.44
C GLN A 47 47.96 13.38 18.85
N PRO A 48 46.83 12.70 18.61
CA PRO A 48 46.76 11.85 17.42
C PRO A 48 45.65 12.29 16.46
N ALA A 49 46.13 12.70 15.29
CA ALA A 49 45.60 12.48 13.95
C ALA A 49 44.10 12.25 13.76
N GLU A 50 43.49 13.23 13.08
CA GLU A 50 42.42 13.03 12.11
C GLU A 50 42.73 11.82 11.20
N GLN A 51 41.85 10.83 11.23
CA GLN A 51 41.66 9.89 10.11
C GLN A 51 40.29 10.18 9.52
N GLU A 52 40.28 11.04 8.49
CA GLU A 52 39.25 11.02 7.45
C GLU A 52 39.31 9.65 6.75
N GLY A 53 38.51 8.71 7.24
CA GLY A 53 38.04 7.60 6.43
C GLY A 53 36.90 8.11 5.54
N PRO A 54 36.81 7.67 4.27
CA PRO A 54 35.84 8.22 3.35
C PRO A 54 34.43 7.99 3.90
N GLU A 55 33.72 9.09 4.13
CA GLU A 55 32.27 9.11 4.21
C GLU A 55 31.76 8.59 2.85
N THR A 56 31.57 7.28 2.74
CA THR A 56 30.61 6.75 1.78
C THR A 56 29.26 7.24 2.24
N GLY A 57 28.89 8.40 1.72
CA GLY A 57 27.58 9.00 1.89
C GLY A 57 26.55 7.92 1.67
N THR A 58 25.84 7.56 2.74
CA THR A 58 24.47 7.13 2.56
C THR A 58 23.78 8.38 2.05
N GLU A 59 23.50 8.44 0.75
CA GLU A 59 22.54 9.40 0.20
C GLU A 59 21.18 9.04 0.80
N ALA A 60 20.97 9.45 2.05
CA ALA A 60 19.66 9.57 2.64
C ALA A 60 19.11 10.90 2.13
N GLY A 61 18.29 10.84 1.08
CA GLY A 61 17.58 12.02 0.62
C GLY A 61 17.06 11.95 -0.80
N GLU A 62 16.17 11.01 -1.10
CA GLU A 62 15.11 11.27 -2.07
C GLU A 62 13.78 11.31 -1.31
N GLY A 63 13.05 12.41 -1.53
CA GLY A 63 12.05 12.93 -0.60
C GLY A 63 10.76 12.11 -0.53
N PRO A 64 9.77 12.57 0.25
CA PRO A 64 8.45 11.94 0.37
C PRO A 64 7.73 11.71 -0.98
N ASP A 65 8.14 12.39 -2.05
CA ASP A 65 7.61 12.26 -3.40
C ASP A 65 8.01 10.93 -4.08
N GLU A 66 9.26 10.47 -3.89
CA GLU A 66 9.72 9.20 -4.49
C GLU A 66 9.11 7.99 -3.78
N ALA A 67 9.10 8.01 -2.44
CA ALA A 67 8.44 6.98 -1.64
C ALA A 67 6.96 6.85 -2.01
N ALA A 68 6.27 7.99 -2.22
CA ALA A 68 4.89 8.01 -2.66
C ALA A 68 4.73 7.39 -4.05
N ALA A 69 5.59 7.74 -5.02
CA ALA A 69 5.55 7.16 -6.37
C ALA A 69 5.76 5.64 -6.38
N VAL A 70 6.73 5.12 -5.60
CA VAL A 70 6.95 3.67 -5.45
C VAL A 70 5.73 3.01 -4.83
N LEU A 71 5.14 3.60 -3.78
CA LEU A 71 3.94 3.07 -3.14
C LEU A 71 2.72 3.05 -4.07
N GLU A 72 2.49 4.11 -4.85
CA GLU A 72 1.41 4.16 -5.85
C GLU A 72 1.56 3.04 -6.88
N GLU A 73 2.78 2.80 -7.36
CA GLU A 73 3.02 1.73 -8.32
C GLU A 73 2.85 0.33 -7.73
N LEU A 74 3.33 0.12 -6.51
CA LEU A 74 3.14 -1.14 -5.79
C LEU A 74 1.65 -1.43 -5.56
N ARG A 75 0.85 -0.41 -5.25
CA ARG A 75 -0.60 -0.50 -5.06
C ARG A 75 -1.37 -0.71 -6.36
N GLY A 76 -0.94 -0.08 -7.45
CA GLY A 76 -1.57 -0.20 -8.77
C GLY A 76 -1.25 -1.51 -9.51
N SER A 77 -0.54 -2.43 -8.87
CA SER A 77 -0.11 -3.70 -9.44
C SER A 77 -0.65 -4.88 -8.63
N ALA A 78 -0.96 -5.99 -9.29
CA ALA A 78 -0.97 -7.30 -8.62
C ALA A 78 0.35 -8.01 -8.76
N TRP A 79 0.59 -8.86 -7.78
CA TRP A 79 1.81 -9.61 -7.65
C TRP A 79 1.49 -11.09 -7.41
N THR A 80 2.15 -11.98 -8.14
CA THR A 80 2.06 -13.44 -7.95
C THR A 80 3.44 -13.98 -7.62
N ALA A 81 3.52 -14.97 -6.73
CA ALA A 81 4.80 -15.54 -6.29
C ALA A 81 5.60 -16.07 -7.48
N ALA A 82 6.88 -15.70 -7.53
CA ALA A 82 7.77 -16.04 -8.64
C ALA A 82 8.08 -17.56 -8.72
N ASP A 83 7.83 -18.29 -7.63
CA ASP A 83 8.02 -19.74 -7.52
C ASP A 83 6.89 -20.57 -8.17
N GLY A 84 5.87 -19.92 -8.73
CA GLY A 84 4.74 -20.58 -9.38
C GLY A 84 3.74 -21.22 -8.41
N SER A 85 3.85 -20.95 -7.10
CA SER A 85 2.94 -21.50 -6.08
C SER A 85 1.51 -20.95 -6.15
N GLY A 86 1.27 -19.91 -6.95
CA GLY A 86 -0.04 -19.25 -7.06
C GLY A 86 -0.37 -18.32 -5.90
N LYS A 87 0.55 -18.13 -4.94
CA LYS A 87 0.39 -17.17 -3.85
C LYS A 87 0.37 -15.74 -4.39
N THR A 88 -0.41 -14.88 -3.76
CA THR A 88 -0.59 -13.49 -4.22
C THR A 88 -0.08 -12.51 -3.18
N LEU A 89 0.26 -11.31 -3.64
CA LEU A 89 0.63 -10.16 -2.83
C LEU A 89 -0.09 -8.92 -3.39
N ALA A 90 -0.69 -8.12 -2.49
CA ALA A 90 -1.29 -6.84 -2.83
C ALA A 90 -0.87 -5.78 -1.81
N PHE A 91 -0.42 -4.63 -2.30
CA PHE A 91 -0.14 -3.48 -1.44
C PHE A 91 -1.40 -2.64 -1.23
N ARG A 92 -1.54 -2.10 -0.03
CA ARG A 92 -2.60 -1.18 0.39
C ARG A 92 -1.97 0.04 1.06
N GLU A 93 -2.78 0.99 1.51
CA GLU A 93 -2.26 2.14 2.25
C GLU A 93 -1.69 1.67 3.60
N GLY A 94 -0.36 1.80 3.75
CA GLY A 94 0.36 1.43 4.99
C GLY A 94 0.37 -0.07 5.32
N SER A 95 0.02 -0.95 4.37
CA SER A 95 0.07 -2.40 4.60
C SER A 95 0.24 -3.18 3.31
N PHE A 96 0.61 -4.45 3.43
CA PHE A 96 0.51 -5.42 2.35
C PHE A 96 -0.22 -6.67 2.83
N VAL A 97 -0.82 -7.36 1.87
CA VAL A 97 -1.62 -8.56 2.08
C VAL A 97 -1.06 -9.69 1.25
N GLU A 98 -0.73 -10.80 1.89
CA GLU A 98 -0.31 -12.05 1.25
C GLU A 98 -1.43 -13.09 1.39
N SER A 99 -1.73 -13.82 0.31
CA SER A 99 -2.71 -14.92 0.29
C SER A 99 -2.10 -16.18 -0.30
N ASP A 100 -2.45 -17.34 0.27
CA ASP A 100 -2.19 -18.65 -0.34
C ASP A 100 -3.46 -19.31 -0.91
N GLY A 101 -4.55 -18.55 -1.02
CA GLY A 101 -5.87 -19.01 -1.46
C GLY A 101 -6.69 -19.74 -0.38
N ALA A 102 -6.08 -20.10 0.76
CA ALA A 102 -6.79 -20.69 1.90
C ALA A 102 -6.83 -19.74 3.10
N SER A 103 -5.83 -18.87 3.21
CA SER A 103 -5.66 -17.92 4.30
C SER A 103 -5.04 -16.62 3.80
N VAL A 104 -5.27 -15.55 4.56
CA VAL A 104 -4.78 -14.21 4.27
C VAL A 104 -3.97 -13.71 5.46
N SER A 105 -2.83 -13.09 5.19
CA SER A 105 -1.96 -12.44 6.16
C SER A 105 -1.79 -10.97 5.79
N MET A 106 -2.10 -10.06 6.70
CA MET A 106 -1.89 -8.63 6.53
C MET A 106 -0.73 -8.19 7.43
N THR A 107 0.21 -7.44 6.87
CA THR A 107 1.31 -6.82 7.61
C THR A 107 1.26 -5.32 7.40
N ALA A 108 1.08 -4.56 8.47
CA ALA A 108 1.17 -3.11 8.44
C ALA A 108 2.65 -2.69 8.38
N PHE A 109 2.94 -1.54 7.78
CA PHE A 109 4.28 -1.00 7.75
C PHE A 109 4.28 0.52 7.75
N GLU A 110 5.34 1.10 8.30
CA GLU A 110 5.65 2.53 8.20
C GLU A 110 6.86 2.72 7.29
N VAL A 111 6.83 3.73 6.41
CA VAL A 111 7.99 4.03 5.55
C VAL A 111 8.97 4.91 6.30
N GLU A 112 10.21 4.43 6.41
CA GLU A 112 11.34 5.13 7.06
C GLU A 112 12.23 5.85 6.05
N GLY A 113 12.22 5.42 4.78
CA GLY A 113 12.92 6.08 3.68
C GLY A 113 12.74 5.37 2.34
N SER A 114 13.23 5.98 1.28
CA SER A 114 13.30 5.41 -0.08
C SER A 114 14.66 5.63 -0.71
N GLY A 115 14.88 4.98 -1.84
CA GLY A 115 15.96 5.31 -2.76
C GLY A 115 15.88 4.50 -4.04
N SER A 116 16.76 4.84 -4.98
CA SER A 116 16.85 4.20 -6.28
C SER A 116 18.30 3.96 -6.71
N SER A 117 18.51 2.91 -7.50
CA SER A 117 19.81 2.60 -8.13
C SER A 117 19.59 1.73 -9.36
N GLY A 118 19.91 2.26 -10.54
CA GLY A 118 19.68 1.56 -11.80
C GLY A 118 18.19 1.31 -12.03
N ALA A 119 17.82 0.05 -12.28
CA ALA A 119 16.43 -0.38 -12.44
C ALA A 119 15.74 -0.77 -11.11
N GLN A 120 16.41 -0.59 -9.97
CA GLN A 120 15.87 -0.91 -8.66
C GLN A 120 15.46 0.36 -7.91
N ARG A 121 14.27 0.30 -7.30
CA ARG A 121 13.77 1.28 -6.33
C ARG A 121 13.43 0.53 -5.05
N TRP A 122 13.57 1.17 -3.89
CA TRP A 122 13.26 0.53 -2.63
C TRP A 122 12.60 1.45 -1.61
N LEU A 123 11.91 0.83 -0.66
CA LEU A 123 11.39 1.43 0.55
C LEU A 123 12.04 0.74 1.75
N ASN A 124 12.67 1.52 2.62
CA ASN A 124 12.98 1.06 3.97
C ASN A 124 11.73 1.21 4.81
N VAL A 125 11.29 0.12 5.43
CA VAL A 125 10.04 0.07 6.18
C VAL A 125 10.21 -0.56 7.54
N LEU A 126 9.43 -0.08 8.51
CA LEU A 126 9.23 -0.73 9.80
C LEU A 126 7.96 -1.56 9.71
N LEU A 127 8.10 -2.90 9.71
CA LEU A 127 6.97 -3.81 9.71
C LEU A 127 6.37 -3.90 11.11
N LEU A 128 5.06 -3.69 11.18
CA LEU A 128 4.26 -3.74 12.39
C LEU A 128 3.45 -5.04 12.38
N LYS A 129 3.83 -6.01 13.21
CA LYS A 129 3.08 -7.24 13.43
C LYS A 129 2.34 -7.16 14.75
N ASP A 130 1.15 -7.76 14.79
CA ASP A 130 0.33 -7.80 16.01
C ASP A 130 1.13 -8.35 17.20
N GLY A 131 1.22 -7.53 18.26
CA GLY A 131 1.91 -7.89 19.49
C GLY A 131 3.42 -7.59 19.52
N ASP A 132 4.01 -7.07 18.43
CA ASP A 132 5.39 -6.60 18.40
C ASP A 132 5.45 -5.07 18.41
N ALA A 133 5.69 -4.49 19.58
CA ALA A 133 5.79 -3.04 19.75
C ALA A 133 7.09 -2.45 19.21
N ALA A 134 8.12 -3.26 18.95
CA ALA A 134 9.39 -2.77 18.41
C ALA A 134 9.35 -2.66 16.87
N GLY A 135 8.47 -3.44 16.23
CA GLY A 135 8.47 -3.61 14.79
C GLY A 135 9.76 -4.26 14.28
N ARG A 136 9.79 -4.59 12.99
CA ARG A 136 10.98 -5.15 12.33
C ARG A 136 11.31 -4.34 11.09
N SER A 137 12.53 -3.79 11.04
CA SER A 137 13.02 -3.16 9.82
C SER A 137 13.14 -4.17 8.68
N ALA A 138 12.70 -3.77 7.49
CA ALA A 138 12.78 -4.53 6.26
C ALA A 138 12.96 -3.58 5.07
N THR A 139 13.33 -4.14 3.93
CA THR A 139 13.43 -3.37 2.68
C THR A 139 12.54 -4.01 1.62
N ILE A 140 11.58 -3.25 1.12
CA ILE A 140 10.79 -3.62 -0.06
C ILE A 140 11.56 -3.13 -1.27
N VAL A 141 11.98 -4.04 -2.14
CA VAL A 141 12.70 -3.74 -3.38
C VAL A 141 11.79 -3.99 -4.56
N LEU A 142 11.56 -2.97 -5.37
CA LEU A 142 10.93 -3.03 -6.68
C LEU A 142 12.03 -3.08 -7.74
N ASP A 143 12.02 -4.12 -8.55
CA ASP A 143 13.03 -4.40 -9.57
C ASP A 143 12.40 -4.46 -10.95
N GLU A 144 12.89 -3.61 -11.85
CA GLU A 144 12.38 -3.41 -13.21
C GLU A 144 13.40 -3.81 -14.30
N ASP A 145 14.48 -4.51 -13.94
CA ASP A 145 15.52 -4.92 -14.90
C ASP A 145 15.06 -6.06 -15.83
N ASP A 146 14.07 -6.84 -15.38
CA ASP A 146 13.48 -7.97 -16.11
C ASP A 146 12.32 -7.53 -17.02
N GLU A 147 11.97 -8.38 -18.00
CA GLU A 147 10.76 -8.19 -18.85
C GLU A 147 9.48 -8.07 -18.01
N VAL A 148 9.46 -8.66 -16.82
CA VAL A 148 8.37 -8.58 -15.85
C VAL A 148 8.91 -8.02 -14.55
N SER A 149 8.42 -6.83 -14.16
CA SER A 149 8.77 -6.20 -12.89
C SER A 149 8.52 -7.15 -11.71
N SER A 150 9.31 -7.03 -10.66
CA SER A 150 9.18 -7.88 -9.48
C SER A 150 9.38 -7.11 -8.18
N VAL A 151 8.82 -7.64 -7.11
CA VAL A 151 8.95 -7.08 -5.77
C VAL A 151 9.49 -8.15 -4.83
N ALA A 152 10.46 -7.78 -3.99
CA ALA A 152 11.05 -8.65 -2.99
C ALA A 152 11.12 -7.94 -1.63
N CYS A 153 10.94 -8.70 -0.56
CA CYS A 153 11.08 -8.20 0.81
C CYS A 153 11.36 -9.39 1.72
N ASP A 154 12.33 -9.24 2.62
CA ASP A 154 12.63 -10.23 3.67
C ASP A 154 11.55 -10.25 4.78
N GLY A 155 10.60 -9.32 4.70
CA GLY A 155 9.40 -9.23 5.52
C GLY A 155 8.21 -10.07 5.06
N PHE A 156 8.20 -10.51 3.79
CA PHE A 156 7.15 -11.35 3.25
C PHE A 156 7.16 -12.72 3.93
N SER A 157 5.97 -13.19 4.29
CA SER A 157 5.77 -14.40 5.08
C SER A 157 5.47 -15.62 4.21
N LEU A 158 4.97 -15.42 2.99
CA LEU A 158 4.53 -16.49 2.10
C LEU A 158 5.49 -16.78 0.94
N SER A 159 6.10 -15.75 0.33
CA SER A 159 7.16 -15.91 -0.67
C SER A 159 8.13 -14.74 -0.62
N GLY A 160 9.43 -14.97 -0.83
CA GLY A 160 10.44 -13.90 -0.76
C GLY A 160 10.43 -12.95 -1.97
N ARG A 161 9.81 -13.36 -3.09
CA ARG A 161 9.73 -12.57 -4.33
C ARG A 161 8.43 -12.84 -5.06
N TYR A 162 7.81 -11.77 -5.54
CA TYR A 162 6.64 -11.80 -6.39
C TYR A 162 6.95 -11.08 -7.70
N VAL A 163 6.36 -11.54 -8.79
CA VAL A 163 6.42 -10.89 -10.10
C VAL A 163 5.09 -10.20 -10.37
N ARG A 164 5.13 -9.08 -11.09
CA ARG A 164 3.93 -8.37 -11.51
C ARG A 164 3.08 -9.34 -12.31
N THR A 165 1.87 -9.59 -11.83
CA THR A 165 0.94 -10.47 -12.50
C THR A 165 0.70 -9.86 -13.88
N ALA A 166 0.96 -10.65 -14.92
CA ALA A 166 0.63 -10.23 -16.26
C ALA A 166 -0.84 -9.84 -16.27
N MET A 167 -1.08 -8.56 -16.55
CA MET A 167 -2.37 -7.99 -16.88
C MET A 167 -2.84 -8.74 -18.12
N SER A 168 -3.37 -9.94 -17.91
CA SER A 168 -4.06 -10.63 -18.96
C SER A 168 -5.19 -9.66 -19.27
N GLY A 169 -5.31 -9.18 -20.50
CA GLY A 169 -6.50 -8.44 -20.96
C GLY A 169 -7.75 -9.33 -20.95
N ARG A 170 -7.89 -10.16 -19.92
CA ARG A 170 -9.03 -10.99 -19.58
C ARG A 170 -10.10 -10.02 -19.11
N THR A 171 -11.10 -9.88 -19.96
CA THR A 171 -12.34 -9.20 -19.63
C THR A 171 -12.98 -9.90 -18.44
N VAL A 172 -13.41 -9.11 -17.46
CA VAL A 172 -14.26 -9.57 -16.37
C VAL A 172 -15.65 -9.88 -16.95
N GLU A 173 -16.10 -11.12 -16.81
CA GLU A 173 -17.44 -11.52 -17.25
C GLU A 173 -18.50 -10.97 -16.29
N VAL A 174 -19.41 -10.13 -16.78
CA VAL A 174 -20.54 -9.65 -15.99
C VAL A 174 -21.67 -10.67 -16.04
N THR A 175 -22.10 -11.15 -14.87
CA THR A 175 -23.10 -12.21 -14.73
C THR A 175 -24.31 -11.77 -13.91
N GLY A 176 -25.44 -12.48 -14.07
CA GLY A 176 -26.64 -12.26 -13.26
C GLY A 176 -27.50 -11.05 -13.66
N LEU A 177 -27.17 -10.36 -14.76
CA LEU A 177 -27.97 -9.23 -15.25
C LEU A 177 -29.42 -9.67 -15.54
N ALA A 178 -30.36 -8.91 -15.00
CA ALA A 178 -31.79 -9.13 -15.19
C ALA A 178 -32.52 -7.79 -15.36
N GLU A 179 -33.67 -7.82 -16.06
CA GLU A 179 -34.54 -6.65 -16.15
C GLU A 179 -34.99 -6.17 -14.76
N PRO A 180 -35.13 -4.85 -14.55
CA PRO A 180 -35.10 -3.78 -15.56
C PRO A 180 -33.71 -3.19 -15.86
N TYR A 181 -32.63 -3.75 -15.29
CA TYR A 181 -31.34 -3.07 -15.29
C TYR A 181 -30.76 -2.83 -16.69
N PRO A 182 -30.66 -3.83 -17.60
CA PRO A 182 -30.19 -3.58 -18.97
C PRO A 182 -30.97 -2.48 -19.69
N SER A 183 -32.30 -2.44 -19.52
CA SER A 183 -33.14 -1.38 -20.11
C SER A 183 -32.85 0.00 -19.52
N LEU A 184 -32.55 0.10 -18.22
CA LEU A 184 -32.23 1.36 -17.55
C LEU A 184 -30.87 1.95 -17.97
N VAL A 185 -29.99 1.13 -18.56
CA VAL A 185 -28.68 1.54 -19.06
C VAL A 185 -28.57 1.51 -20.58
N ASP A 186 -29.71 1.69 -21.28
CA ASP A 186 -29.81 1.70 -22.74
C ASP A 186 -29.29 0.43 -23.44
N GLY A 187 -29.33 -0.72 -22.76
CA GLY A 187 -28.84 -2.00 -23.27
C GLY A 187 -27.31 -2.09 -23.37
N ARG A 188 -26.58 -1.14 -22.78
CA ARG A 188 -25.11 -1.02 -22.86
C ARG A 188 -24.37 -1.97 -21.91
N THR A 189 -24.73 -3.25 -21.93
CA THR A 189 -24.15 -4.26 -21.03
C THR A 189 -22.71 -4.60 -21.38
N ASP A 190 -22.32 -4.44 -22.65
CA ASP A 190 -20.93 -4.63 -23.09
C ASP A 190 -20.03 -3.50 -22.59
N GLU A 191 -20.51 -2.24 -22.65
CA GLU A 191 -19.78 -1.09 -22.09
C GLU A 191 -19.68 -1.16 -20.58
N LEU A 192 -20.70 -1.69 -19.89
CA LEU A 192 -20.63 -1.99 -18.47
C LEU A 192 -19.51 -2.99 -18.16
N ALA A 193 -19.44 -4.10 -18.90
CA ALA A 193 -18.41 -5.11 -18.71
C ALA A 193 -17.01 -4.57 -18.99
N ALA A 194 -16.88 -3.72 -20.02
CA ALA A 194 -15.63 -3.03 -20.33
C ALA A 194 -15.19 -2.10 -19.19
N ALA A 195 -16.10 -1.27 -18.67
CA ALA A 195 -15.80 -0.36 -17.57
C ALA A 195 -15.40 -1.09 -16.28
N ILE A 196 -16.07 -2.20 -15.95
CA ILE A 196 -15.70 -3.04 -14.80
C ILE A 196 -14.34 -3.70 -15.03
N SER A 197 -14.08 -4.21 -16.24
CA SER A 197 -12.79 -4.82 -16.57
C SER A 197 -11.64 -3.81 -16.47
N GLU A 198 -11.85 -2.59 -16.96
CA GLU A 198 -10.87 -1.50 -16.89
C GLU A 198 -10.58 -1.11 -15.44
N TRP A 199 -11.61 -1.02 -14.58
CA TRP A 199 -11.40 -0.76 -13.16
C TRP A 199 -10.68 -1.91 -12.47
N ALA A 200 -11.12 -3.16 -12.70
CA ALA A 200 -10.54 -4.36 -12.09
C ALA A 200 -9.07 -4.53 -12.45
N THR A 201 -8.66 -4.09 -13.64
CA THR A 201 -7.27 -4.11 -14.10
C THR A 201 -6.32 -3.47 -13.06
N GLY A 202 -6.67 -2.33 -12.48
CA GLY A 202 -5.83 -1.64 -11.49
C GLY A 202 -6.05 -2.05 -10.04
N HIS A 203 -7.19 -2.67 -9.71
CA HIS A 203 -7.67 -2.76 -8.31
C HIS A 203 -8.00 -4.20 -7.86
N ALA A 204 -8.41 -5.07 -8.78
CA ALA A 204 -8.75 -6.47 -8.55
C ALA A 204 -8.31 -7.35 -9.75
N PRO A 205 -7.03 -7.34 -10.12
CA PRO A 205 -6.52 -7.93 -11.38
C PRO A 205 -6.57 -9.47 -11.44
N THR A 206 -6.91 -10.14 -10.34
CA THR A 206 -7.18 -11.58 -10.31
C THR A 206 -8.64 -11.91 -10.61
N ALA A 207 -9.54 -10.92 -10.61
CA ALA A 207 -10.96 -11.11 -10.89
C ALA A 207 -11.17 -11.56 -12.34
N THR A 208 -12.06 -12.52 -12.52
CA THR A 208 -12.52 -13.06 -13.81
C THR A 208 -14.00 -12.85 -14.05
N SER A 209 -14.79 -12.58 -13.01
CA SER A 209 -16.22 -12.33 -13.11
C SER A 209 -16.70 -11.25 -12.13
N ALA A 210 -17.79 -10.58 -12.50
CA ALA A 210 -18.51 -9.61 -11.68
C ALA A 210 -19.98 -10.03 -11.61
N SER A 211 -20.42 -10.45 -10.43
CA SER A 211 -21.79 -10.89 -10.22
C SER A 211 -22.68 -9.72 -9.80
N PHE A 212 -23.81 -9.53 -10.48
CA PHE A 212 -24.77 -8.49 -10.15
C PHE A 212 -25.56 -8.82 -8.87
N ASP A 213 -25.66 -7.85 -7.97
CA ASP A 213 -26.30 -8.04 -6.66
C ASP A 213 -27.83 -8.07 -6.71
N GLY A 214 -28.43 -7.74 -7.87
CA GLY A 214 -29.87 -7.71 -8.06
C GLY A 214 -30.54 -6.38 -7.69
N GLU A 215 -29.78 -5.42 -7.15
CA GLU A 215 -30.30 -4.12 -6.72
C GLU A 215 -29.85 -2.97 -7.65
N VAL A 216 -30.79 -2.08 -7.97
CA VAL A 216 -30.55 -0.90 -8.81
C VAL A 216 -31.08 0.34 -8.11
N PHE A 217 -30.26 1.39 -8.09
CA PHE A 217 -30.62 2.73 -7.63
C PHE A 217 -30.82 3.65 -8.83
N VAL A 218 -32.01 4.25 -8.94
CA VAL A 218 -32.35 5.20 -10.01
C VAL A 218 -32.57 6.58 -9.43
N ASP A 219 -31.68 7.52 -9.75
CA ASP A 219 -31.85 8.94 -9.48
C ASP A 219 -32.39 9.63 -10.74
N ILE A 220 -33.71 9.86 -10.75
CA ILE A 220 -34.42 10.48 -11.87
C ILE A 220 -34.01 11.94 -12.05
N ALA A 221 -33.84 12.69 -10.95
CA ALA A 221 -33.50 14.11 -11.03
C ALA A 221 -32.05 14.30 -11.48
N GLY A 222 -31.16 13.42 -11.03
CA GLY A 222 -29.76 13.40 -11.44
C GLY A 222 -29.52 12.69 -12.78
N GLY A 223 -30.49 11.96 -13.33
CA GLY A 223 -30.31 11.18 -14.56
C GLY A 223 -29.24 10.08 -14.41
N ARG A 224 -29.20 9.43 -13.25
CA ARG A 224 -28.18 8.44 -12.87
C ARG A 224 -28.84 7.11 -12.54
N VAL A 225 -28.24 6.03 -13.02
CA VAL A 225 -28.56 4.65 -12.61
C VAL A 225 -27.30 4.06 -11.99
N SER A 226 -27.39 3.36 -10.86
CA SER A 226 -26.24 2.64 -10.30
C SER A 226 -26.61 1.27 -9.78
N ALA A 227 -25.66 0.34 -9.89
CA ALA A 227 -25.79 -1.06 -9.52
C ALA A 227 -24.48 -1.53 -8.87
N THR A 228 -24.60 -2.49 -7.95
CA THR A 228 -23.47 -3.07 -7.23
C THR A 228 -23.16 -4.47 -7.77
N PHE A 229 -21.87 -4.80 -7.80
CA PHE A 229 -21.35 -6.08 -8.25
C PHE A 229 -20.28 -6.60 -7.29
N HIS A 230 -20.22 -7.91 -7.12
CA HIS A 230 -19.10 -8.58 -6.44
C HIS A 230 -18.16 -9.20 -7.46
N LEU A 231 -16.89 -8.81 -7.39
CA LEU A 231 -15.80 -9.45 -8.10
C LEU A 231 -15.43 -10.77 -7.42
N ASP A 232 -14.97 -11.74 -8.20
CA ASP A 232 -14.56 -13.08 -7.76
C ASP A 232 -13.06 -13.18 -7.40
N ASP A 233 -12.45 -12.07 -6.97
CA ASP A 233 -11.13 -12.08 -6.36
C ASP A 233 -11.18 -12.53 -4.88
N ASP A 234 -10.01 -12.80 -4.30
CA ASP A 234 -9.88 -13.28 -2.90
C ASP A 234 -10.55 -12.35 -1.86
N ALA A 235 -10.59 -11.04 -2.11
CA ALA A 235 -11.22 -10.08 -1.21
C ALA A 235 -12.73 -9.97 -1.42
N SER A 236 -13.27 -10.60 -2.46
CA SER A 236 -14.65 -10.42 -2.93
C SER A 236 -14.96 -8.94 -3.11
N THR A 237 -14.14 -8.24 -3.89
CA THR A 237 -14.20 -6.78 -4.03
C THR A 237 -15.59 -6.34 -4.50
N ILE A 238 -16.17 -5.36 -3.81
CA ILE A 238 -17.48 -4.79 -4.15
C ILE A 238 -17.25 -3.56 -5.00
N VAL A 239 -17.87 -3.52 -6.18
CA VAL A 239 -17.83 -2.35 -7.07
C VAL A 239 -19.23 -1.81 -7.33
N THR A 240 -19.34 -0.49 -7.50
CA THR A 240 -20.55 0.19 -7.94
C THR A 240 -20.34 0.74 -9.35
N ALA A 241 -21.09 0.23 -10.31
CA ALA A 241 -21.18 0.81 -11.64
C ALA A 241 -22.22 1.94 -11.63
N VAL A 242 -21.85 3.10 -12.17
CA VAL A 242 -22.70 4.28 -12.27
C VAL A 242 -22.85 4.64 -13.75
N TYR A 243 -24.08 4.57 -14.24
CA TYR A 243 -24.47 4.96 -15.59
C TYR A 243 -25.06 6.36 -15.60
N ARG A 244 -24.54 7.22 -16.47
CA ARG A 244 -25.05 8.58 -16.68
C ARG A 244 -24.72 9.04 -18.11
N SER A 245 -25.72 9.57 -18.80
CA SER A 245 -25.54 10.19 -20.13
C SER A 245 -24.83 9.30 -21.16
N GLY A 246 -25.04 7.98 -21.15
CA GLY A 246 -24.43 7.06 -22.11
C GLY A 246 -23.12 6.41 -21.66
N GLU A 247 -22.59 6.78 -20.48
CA GLU A 247 -21.27 6.38 -20.02
C GLU A 247 -21.32 5.70 -18.65
N PHE A 248 -20.39 4.77 -18.41
CA PHE A 248 -20.19 4.11 -17.14
C PHE A 248 -18.95 4.66 -16.42
N SER A 249 -19.07 4.81 -15.10
CA SER A 249 -17.93 4.95 -14.19
C SER A 249 -18.04 3.89 -13.10
N VAL A 250 -16.90 3.39 -12.62
CA VAL A 250 -16.85 2.31 -11.62
C VAL A 250 -16.11 2.82 -10.38
N LEU A 251 -16.69 2.52 -9.22
CA LEU A 251 -16.15 2.85 -7.89
C LEU A 251 -16.01 1.53 -7.11
N GLY A 252 -15.00 1.40 -6.25
CA GLY A 252 -14.83 0.23 -5.37
C GLY A 252 -14.13 0.59 -4.07
#